data_AF-A0A9D5S352-F1
#
_entry.id   AF-A0A9D5S352-F1
#
_cell.length_a   1.000
_cell.length_b   1.000
_cell.length_c   1.000
_cell.angle_alpha   90.00
_cell.angle_beta   90.00
_cell.angle_gamma   90.00
#
_symmetry.space_group_name_H-M   'P 1'
#
loop_
_entity.id
_entity.type
_entity.pdbx_description
1 polymer ?
#
loop_
_entity_poly.entity_id
_entity_poly.type
_entity_poly.pdbx_seq_one_letter_code
_entity_poly.pdbx_strand_id
1 'polypeptide(L)' 'MSKEDDFQQILENGISFGRGGGPRPQEDKVKTKAKKKKYITGAHGSGSARQKAKYREQRANRHKK' A
#
# COMPACT_ATOMS: atom_id res chain seq x y z
N MET A 1 -0.20 -32.25 22.78
CA MET A 1 0.54 -32.92 21.69
C MET A 1 1.97 -32.46 21.83
N SER A 2 2.88 -33.42 22.00
CA SER A 2 4.29 -33.13 22.25
C SER A 2 4.92 -32.59 20.96
N LYS A 3 6.01 -31.81 21.06
CA LYS A 3 6.67 -31.25 19.87
C LYS A 3 7.29 -32.36 19.00
N GLU A 4 7.56 -33.52 19.61
CA GLU A 4 8.05 -34.71 18.94
C GLU A 4 6.97 -35.33 18.01
N ASP A 5 5.69 -35.32 18.43
CA ASP A 5 4.58 -35.84 17.63
C ASP A 5 4.38 -35.01 16.34
N ASP A 6 4.50 -33.68 16.45
CA ASP A 6 4.36 -32.78 15.31
C ASP A 6 5.47 -33.02 14.27
N PHE A 7 6.70 -33.29 14.73
CA PHE A 7 7.84 -33.58 13.85
C PHE A 7 7.66 -34.90 13.10
N GLN A 8 7.18 -35.95 13.78
CA GLN A 8 6.86 -37.23 13.15
C GLN A 8 5.73 -37.08 12.14
N GLN A 9 4.67 -36.35 12.49
CA GLN A 9 3.53 -36.12 11.60
C GLN A 9 3.94 -35.38 10.32
N ILE A 10 4.86 -34.42 10.42
CA ILE A 10 5.42 -33.68 9.28
C ILE A 10 6.30 -34.59 8.40
N LEU A 11 7.10 -35.47 9.00
CA LEU A 11 7.93 -36.43 8.26
C LEU A 11 7.09 -37.46 7.49
N GLU A 12 6.01 -37.96 8.09
CA GLU A 12 5.16 -39.00 7.52
C GLU A 12 4.19 -38.46 6.46
N ASN A 13 3.55 -37.32 6.72
CA ASN A 13 2.49 -36.78 5.86
C ASN A 13 2.95 -35.64 4.95
N GLY A 14 4.14 -35.09 5.18
CA GLY A 14 4.70 -33.96 4.44
C GLY A 14 4.08 -32.60 4.81
N ILE A 15 4.78 -31.52 4.47
CA ILE A 15 4.28 -30.15 4.67
C ILE A 15 3.47 -29.72 3.44
N SER A 16 2.20 -29.35 3.66
CA SER A 16 1.39 -28.71 2.63
C SER A 16 1.53 -27.18 2.71
N PHE A 17 2.08 -26.57 1.67
CA PHE A 17 2.06 -25.12 1.52
C PHE A 17 0.68 -24.71 0.98
N GLY A 18 -0.17 -24.20 1.86
CA GLY A 18 -1.43 -23.58 1.44
C GLY A 18 -1.17 -22.47 0.42
N ARG A 19 -2.10 -22.27 -0.52
CA ARG A 19 -2.04 -21.15 -1.46
C ARG A 19 -1.98 -19.87 -0.63
N GLY A 20 -0.87 -19.14 -0.75
CA GLY A 20 -0.61 -17.92 0.02
C GLY A 20 -1.81 -16.97 0.01
N GLY A 21 -1.99 -16.30 1.16
CA GLY A 21 -3.18 -15.54 1.57
C GLY A 21 -4.03 -14.97 0.45
N GLY A 22 -5.35 -15.09 0.63
CA GLY A 22 -6.38 -14.61 -0.29
C GLY A 22 -6.18 -13.16 -0.76
N PRO A 23 -6.90 -12.72 -1.80
CA PRO A 23 -6.67 -11.46 -2.48
C PRO A 23 -6.51 -10.34 -1.46
N ARG A 24 -5.29 -9.79 -1.36
CA ARG A 24 -5.03 -8.65 -0.49
C ARG A 24 -6.02 -7.56 -0.89
N PRO A 25 -6.65 -6.83 0.06
CA PRO A 25 -7.47 -5.69 -0.29
C PRO A 25 -6.63 -4.83 -1.22
N GLN A 26 -7.20 -4.54 -2.39
CA GLN A 26 -6.51 -3.84 -3.45
C GLN A 26 -6.26 -2.42 -2.96
N GLU A 27 -5.18 -2.24 -2.21
CA GLU A 27 -4.65 -0.91 -2.01
C GLU A 27 -4.40 -0.38 -3.41
N ASP A 28 -5.04 0.74 -3.70
CA ASP A 28 -5.07 1.47 -4.96
C ASP A 28 -3.68 1.92 -5.48
N LYS A 29 -2.61 1.31 -4.96
CA LYS A 29 -1.22 1.31 -5.40
C LYS A 29 -0.99 0.59 -6.73
N VAL A 30 -2.02 0.48 -7.59
CA VAL A 30 -1.80 0.10 -9.00
C VAL A 30 -1.07 1.28 -9.68
N LYS A 31 0.24 1.12 -9.90
CA LYS A 31 1.12 2.13 -10.53
C LYS A 31 0.87 2.24 -12.04
N THR A 32 -0.36 2.52 -12.47
CA THR A 32 -0.69 2.65 -13.90
C THR A 32 -0.08 3.91 -14.51
N LYS A 33 0.19 3.88 -15.82
CA LYS A 33 0.62 5.06 -16.59
C LYS A 33 -0.40 6.21 -16.45
N ALA A 34 -1.70 5.88 -16.39
CA ALA A 34 -2.78 6.84 -16.19
C ALA A 34 -2.71 7.53 -14.81
N LYS A 35 -2.55 6.77 -13.70
CA LYS A 35 -2.42 7.35 -12.35
C LYS A 35 -1.14 8.20 -12.23
N LYS A 36 -0.02 7.76 -12.83
CA LYS A 36 1.22 8.57 -12.91
C LYS A 36 1.01 9.85 -13.72
N LYS A 37 0.34 9.78 -14.89
CA LYS A 37 0.04 10.96 -15.70
C LYS A 37 -0.85 11.93 -14.95
N LYS A 38 -1.88 11.46 -14.22
CA LYS A 38 -2.75 12.28 -13.36
C LYS A 38 -1.97 13.04 -12.27
N TYR A 39 -0.94 12.42 -11.69
CA TYR A 39 -0.03 13.07 -10.74
C TYR A 39 0.86 14.11 -11.42
N ILE A 40 1.46 13.78 -12.57
CA ILE A 40 2.35 14.67 -13.35
C ILE A 40 1.58 15.88 -13.88
N THR A 41 0.40 15.68 -14.45
CA THR A 41 -0.44 16.76 -14.99
C THR A 41 -1.12 17.58 -13.90
N GLY A 42 -1.07 17.14 -12.64
CA GLY A 42 -1.62 17.89 -11.51
C GLY A 42 -3.13 18.09 -11.59
N ALA A 43 -3.86 17.12 -12.13
CA ALA A 43 -5.33 17.20 -12.24
C ALA A 43 -5.99 17.46 -10.87
N HIS A 44 -7.21 18.04 -10.89
CA HIS A 44 -7.96 18.34 -9.67
C HIS A 44 -8.11 17.09 -8.79
N GLY A 45 -7.85 17.22 -7.49
CA GLY A 45 -7.86 16.09 -6.54
C GLY A 45 -6.68 15.12 -6.62
N SER A 46 -5.69 15.35 -7.49
CA SER A 46 -4.43 14.59 -7.48
C SER A 46 -3.56 14.93 -6.25
N GLY A 47 -2.64 14.03 -5.89
CA GLY A 47 -1.68 14.28 -4.80
C GLY A 47 -0.87 15.56 -4.99
N SER A 48 -0.39 15.82 -6.21
CA SER A 48 0.30 17.06 -6.58
C SER A 48 -0.55 18.32 -6.36
N ALA A 49 -1.85 18.26 -6.69
CA ALA A 49 -2.77 19.38 -6.51
C ALA A 49 -2.98 19.72 -5.02
N ARG A 50 -3.16 18.68 -4.18
CA ARG A 50 -3.26 18.83 -2.72
C ARG A 50 -1.99 19.42 -2.11
N GLN A 51 -0.82 18.95 -2.56
CA GLN A 51 0.46 19.48 -2.10
C GLN A 51 0.63 20.96 -2.47
N LYS A 52 0.26 21.36 -3.70
CA LYS A 52 0.29 22.77 -4.11
C LYS A 52 -0.68 23.64 -3.30
N ALA A 53 -1.86 23.14 -2.94
CA ALA A 53 -2.79 23.85 -2.07
C ALA A 53 -2.19 24.11 -0.68
N LYS A 54 -1.59 23.08 -0.07
CA LYS A 54 -0.89 23.20 1.21
C LYS A 54 0.18 24.29 1.20
N TYR A 55 1.03 24.33 0.17
CA TYR A 55 2.06 25.38 0.07
C TYR A 55 1.48 26.78 -0.12
N ARG A 56 0.32 26.92 -0.79
CA ARG A 56 -0.37 28.22 -0.91
C ARG A 56 -0.88 28.72 0.44
N GLU A 57 -1.49 27.85 1.24
CA GLU A 57 -1.95 28.17 2.60
C GLU A 57 -0.78 28.58 3.50
N GLN A 58 0.30 27.80 3.50
CA GLN A 58 1.51 28.12 4.26
C GLN A 58 2.08 29.48 3.84
N ARG A 59 2.13 29.77 2.53
CA ARG A 59 2.59 31.05 1.99
C ARG A 59 1.74 32.22 2.49
N ALA A 60 0.42 32.07 2.48
CA ALA A 60 -0.50 33.08 2.97
C ALA A 60 -0.36 33.33 4.48
N ASN A 61 -0.07 32.27 5.25
CA ASN A 61 0.10 32.36 6.70
C ASN A 61 1.49 32.86 7.13
N ARG A 62 2.46 33.04 6.22
CA ARG A 62 3.81 33.56 6.56
C ARG A 62 3.80 34.95 7.18
N HIS A 63 2.81 35.77 6.81
CA HIS A 63 2.69 37.15 7.29
C HIS A 63 1.74 37.29 8.48
N LYS A 64 1.12 36.19 8.92
CA LYS A 64 0.20 36.16 10.06
C LYS A 64 0.89 35.75 11.37
N LYS A 65 2.23 35.68 11.35
CA LYS A 65 3.06 35.31 12.50
C LYS A 65 3.82 36.53 12.99
#